data_AF-A0A397B7T1-F1
#
_entry.id   AF-A0A397B7T1-F1
#
_cell.length_a   1.000
_cell.length_b   1.000
_cell.length_c   1.000
_cell.angle_alpha   90.00
_cell.angle_beta   90.00
_cell.angle_gamma   90.00
#
_symmetry.space_group_name_H-M   'P 1'
#
loop_
_entity.id
_entity.type
_entity.pdbx_description
1 polymer ?
#
loop_
_entity_poly.entity_id
_entity_poly.type
_entity_poly.pdbx_seq_one_letter_code
_entity_poly.pdbx_strand_id
1 'polypeptide(L)'
;MACVCHTMNTISLTLLEAVISSLTLKNAVAGWIKQCANGNEGKAKFEANSEERQCEAAAPFLNFALKSIAMAEKIIAAFHALGIPLENVDHVPAFTVEEQAAAVGHLPGVLTKNLVLKDKKEGIFLICAAAHQTVEVKSLAKKMQLVSNKVNLRFATEDVLHNVLQVKQGSVSPLAVLNDTENQVRLVLDAALLTADKINCHPLQNDKTVSITPADLLKFVRHYAHEPLIVDFSVSVAQATSPRAAAAPKAPAKEKNTIVKPDKLEKDTKSKEGMVWSKKENFPDWYTDVITKSQMIDYYDVSGCYVLRPWSYEIWERIQAYLDGKFKEIGVKNCYFPMFVTSEKLNREKDHLEGFAPEVAWVTKSGDTDLKEPIAIRPTSETIMYPAFKSWIRSHRDLPLRLNQWCNVVRWEFKNPTPFIRTREFLWQEGHTAHATRESAATEVMQILEFYAGAYEELLAVPMIKGKKSEVEKFAGADYTTTIEGFVPSTGRGIQAATSHHLGQNFGRMFGISAEDDEGKKIIPYQNSWGFTTRSIGVMVMLHGDDKGLVLPPRVAPIQ
;
A
#
# COMPACT_ATOMS: atom_id res chain seq x y z
N MET A 1 -25.71 7.55 6.24
CA MET A 1 -27.09 7.08 5.96
C MET A 1 -27.64 7.60 4.63
N ALA A 2 -27.65 8.91 4.34
CA ALA A 2 -28.19 9.44 3.07
C ALA A 2 -27.54 8.86 1.78
N CYS A 3 -26.23 8.64 1.79
CA CYS A 3 -25.50 8.02 0.67
C CYS A 3 -25.86 6.52 0.47
N VAL A 4 -26.22 5.81 1.55
CA VAL A 4 -26.66 4.41 1.50
C VAL A 4 -28.09 4.33 0.95
N CYS A 5 -29.01 5.19 1.38
CA CYS A 5 -30.36 5.28 0.82
C CYS A 5 -30.37 5.53 -0.69
N HIS A 6 -29.54 6.46 -1.17
CA HIS A 6 -29.47 6.77 -2.59
C HIS A 6 -29.00 5.57 -3.44
N THR A 7 -28.05 4.79 -2.92
CA THR A 7 -27.55 3.56 -3.58
C THR A 7 -28.58 2.43 -3.54
N MET A 8 -29.38 2.34 -2.47
CA MET A 8 -30.41 1.30 -2.31
C MET A 8 -31.61 1.46 -3.25
N ASN A 9 -31.94 2.69 -3.66
CA ASN A 9 -33.02 2.93 -4.63
C ASN A 9 -32.71 2.40 -6.06
N THR A 10 -31.51 1.89 -6.31
CA THR A 10 -31.08 1.36 -7.61
C THR A 10 -30.95 -0.17 -7.67
N ILE A 11 -31.23 -0.89 -6.56
CA ILE A 11 -31.03 -2.34 -6.45
C ILE A 11 -32.38 -3.05 -6.24
N SER A 12 -32.57 -4.22 -6.86
CA SER A 12 -33.80 -5.01 -6.71
C SER A 12 -34.07 -5.46 -5.26
N LEU A 13 -35.32 -5.34 -4.80
CA LEU A 13 -35.79 -5.73 -3.46
C LEU A 13 -35.42 -7.18 -3.09
N THR A 14 -35.46 -8.11 -4.05
CA THR A 14 -35.13 -9.52 -3.83
C THR A 14 -33.65 -9.77 -3.50
N LEU A 15 -32.73 -8.95 -4.03
CA LEU A 15 -31.30 -9.08 -3.73
C LEU A 15 -30.93 -8.43 -2.39
N LEU A 16 -31.61 -7.34 -2.04
CA LEU A 16 -31.43 -6.67 -0.76
C LEU A 16 -31.74 -7.61 0.42
N GLU A 17 -32.76 -8.46 0.27
CA GLU A 17 -33.09 -9.48 1.27
C GLU A 17 -32.01 -10.57 1.40
N ALA A 18 -31.35 -10.97 0.30
CA ALA A 18 -30.23 -11.92 0.35
C ALA A 18 -29.01 -11.33 1.08
N VAL A 19 -28.69 -10.05 0.85
CA VAL A 19 -27.60 -9.33 1.52
C VAL A 19 -27.86 -9.21 3.02
N ILE A 20 -29.07 -8.80 3.41
CA ILE A 20 -29.48 -8.70 4.82
C ILE A 20 -29.37 -10.05 5.52
N SER A 21 -29.80 -11.14 4.86
CA SER A 21 -29.73 -12.49 5.40
C SER A 21 -28.30 -13.01 5.57
N SER A 22 -27.37 -12.60 4.71
CA SER A 22 -25.96 -13.04 4.76
C SER A 22 -25.11 -12.33 5.82
N LEU A 23 -25.50 -11.14 6.26
CA LEU A 23 -24.69 -10.28 7.12
C LEU A 23 -24.97 -10.42 8.64
N THR A 24 -25.84 -11.34 9.07
CA THR A 24 -26.25 -11.50 10.50
C THR A 24 -26.61 -10.16 11.18
N LEU A 25 -27.31 -9.29 10.45
CA LEU A 25 -27.73 -8.00 10.97
C LEU A 25 -28.87 -8.18 12.00
N LYS A 26 -28.82 -7.45 13.12
CA LYS A 26 -29.91 -7.42 14.10
C LYS A 26 -31.22 -6.95 13.45
N ASN A 27 -32.35 -7.47 13.92
CA ASN A 27 -33.70 -7.23 13.38
C ASN A 27 -34.04 -5.73 13.17
N ALA A 28 -33.54 -4.84 14.04
CA ALA A 28 -33.78 -3.40 13.94
C ALA A 28 -33.10 -2.74 12.73
N VAL A 29 -31.87 -3.14 12.41
CA VAL A 29 -31.11 -2.62 11.25
C VAL A 29 -31.70 -3.17 9.94
N ALA A 30 -32.08 -4.44 9.93
CA ALA A 30 -32.79 -5.05 8.79
C ALA A 30 -34.13 -4.34 8.51
N GLY A 31 -34.88 -3.99 9.55
CA GLY A 31 -36.15 -3.25 9.43
C GLY A 31 -35.98 -1.84 8.87
N TRP A 32 -34.94 -1.11 9.30
CA TRP A 32 -34.62 0.22 8.78
C TRP A 32 -34.24 0.18 7.29
N ILE A 33 -33.39 -0.77 6.89
CA ILE A 33 -32.97 -0.98 5.49
C ILE A 33 -34.20 -1.25 4.59
N LYS A 34 -35.16 -2.08 5.03
CA LYS A 34 -36.40 -2.32 4.27
C LYS A 34 -37.29 -1.07 4.15
N GLN A 35 -37.34 -0.20 5.17
CA GLN A 35 -38.13 1.04 5.12
C GLN A 35 -37.53 2.07 4.16
N CYS A 36 -36.20 2.16 4.10
CA CYS A 36 -35.50 3.03 3.15
C CYS A 36 -35.71 2.58 1.69
N ALA A 37 -35.62 1.27 1.41
CA ALA A 37 -35.85 0.71 0.06
C ALA A 37 -37.28 0.94 -0.46
N ASN A 38 -38.25 1.14 0.44
CA ASN A 38 -39.65 1.40 0.08
C ASN A 38 -39.97 2.91 -0.04
N GLY A 39 -38.96 3.80 -0.08
CA GLY A 39 -39.15 5.24 -0.30
C GLY A 39 -39.71 6.03 0.90
N ASN A 40 -39.74 5.45 2.10
CA ASN A 40 -40.28 6.08 3.32
C ASN A 40 -39.19 6.77 4.17
N GLU A 41 -38.30 7.52 3.52
CA GLU A 41 -37.10 8.13 4.14
C GLU A 41 -37.41 9.04 5.34
N GLY A 42 -38.58 9.69 5.37
CA GLY A 42 -38.97 10.67 6.40
C GLY A 42 -39.54 10.09 7.70
N LYS A 43 -39.80 8.78 7.78
CA LYS A 43 -40.42 8.14 8.98
C LYS A 43 -39.48 7.25 9.78
N ALA A 44 -38.28 6.97 9.27
CA ALA A 44 -37.32 6.11 9.93
C ALA A 44 -36.48 6.90 10.95
N LYS A 45 -37.05 7.19 12.13
CA LYS A 45 -36.31 7.77 13.27
C LYS A 45 -35.91 6.66 14.24
N PHE A 46 -34.61 6.59 14.57
CA PHE A 46 -34.13 5.79 15.69
C PHE A 46 -34.30 6.58 16.99
N GLU A 47 -34.76 5.92 18.06
CA GLU A 47 -34.57 6.42 19.42
C GLU A 47 -33.10 6.17 19.81
N ALA A 48 -32.41 7.22 20.24
CA ALA A 48 -30.96 7.23 20.45
C ALA A 48 -30.53 6.19 21.52
N ASN A 49 -29.90 5.11 21.09
CA ASN A 49 -29.23 4.12 21.94
C ASN A 49 -28.19 3.32 21.13
N SER A 50 -27.42 2.45 21.83
CA SER A 50 -26.24 1.67 21.39
C SER A 50 -26.26 1.00 19.99
N GLU A 51 -27.41 0.91 19.34
CA GLU A 51 -27.61 0.36 17.99
C GLU A 51 -27.18 1.32 16.88
N GLU A 52 -27.21 2.63 17.11
CA GLU A 52 -26.79 3.66 16.13
C GLU A 52 -25.29 3.53 15.79
N ARG A 53 -24.46 3.21 16.81
CA ARG A 53 -23.02 2.91 16.64
C ARG A 53 -22.75 1.61 15.87
N GLN A 54 -23.63 0.62 15.97
CA GLN A 54 -23.50 -0.62 15.18
C GLN A 54 -23.86 -0.39 13.72
N CYS A 55 -24.82 0.50 13.45
CA CYS A 55 -25.22 0.90 12.10
C CYS A 55 -24.13 1.73 11.39
N GLU A 56 -23.47 2.65 12.11
CA GLU A 56 -22.31 3.40 11.59
C GLU A 56 -21.11 2.49 11.29
N ALA A 57 -20.87 1.47 12.11
CA ALA A 57 -19.82 0.48 11.90
C ALA A 57 -20.10 -0.47 10.71
N ALA A 58 -21.38 -0.77 10.42
CA ALA A 58 -21.79 -1.63 9.32
C ALA A 58 -21.95 -0.89 7.97
N ALA A 59 -22.12 0.44 7.99
CA ALA A 59 -22.32 1.25 6.79
C ALA A 59 -21.21 1.12 5.72
N PRO A 60 -19.90 1.04 6.08
CA PRO A 60 -18.84 0.81 5.09
C PRO A 60 -18.93 -0.56 4.43
N PHE A 61 -19.24 -1.61 5.20
CA PHE A 61 -19.40 -2.98 4.70
C PHE A 61 -20.61 -3.12 3.78
N LEU A 62 -21.73 -2.53 4.17
CA LEU A 62 -22.94 -2.51 3.35
C LEU A 62 -22.71 -1.73 2.05
N ASN A 63 -22.06 -0.57 2.11
CA ASN A 63 -21.74 0.22 0.92
C ASN A 63 -20.77 -0.51 -0.02
N PHE A 64 -19.79 -1.24 0.54
CA PHE A 64 -18.89 -2.09 -0.23
C PHE A 64 -19.61 -3.26 -0.90
N ALA A 65 -20.47 -3.97 -0.16
CA ALA A 65 -21.27 -5.08 -0.69
C ALA A 65 -22.22 -4.61 -1.80
N LEU A 66 -22.92 -3.49 -1.61
CA LEU A 66 -23.83 -2.92 -2.60
C LEU A 66 -23.11 -2.49 -3.89
N LYS A 67 -21.91 -1.89 -3.79
CA LYS A 67 -21.08 -1.56 -4.97
C LYS A 67 -20.60 -2.81 -5.70
N SER A 68 -20.17 -3.83 -4.97
CA SER A 68 -19.73 -5.11 -5.55
C SER A 68 -20.85 -5.77 -6.35
N ILE A 69 -22.07 -5.78 -5.79
CA ILE A 69 -23.28 -6.31 -6.44
C ILE A 69 -23.63 -5.52 -7.71
N ALA A 70 -23.61 -4.18 -7.63
CA ALA A 70 -23.90 -3.34 -8.79
C ALA A 70 -22.92 -3.56 -9.96
N MET A 71 -21.64 -3.86 -9.67
CA MET A 71 -20.65 -4.19 -10.70
C MET A 71 -20.88 -5.57 -11.32
N ALA A 72 -21.27 -6.56 -10.52
CA ALA A 72 -21.63 -7.88 -11.02
C ALA A 72 -22.88 -7.83 -11.93
N GLU A 73 -23.89 -7.04 -11.57
CA GLU A 73 -25.10 -6.88 -12.41
C GLU A 73 -24.78 -6.20 -13.74
N LYS A 74 -23.91 -5.18 -13.75
CA LYS A 74 -23.50 -4.48 -14.99
C LYS A 74 -22.85 -5.43 -15.99
N ILE A 75 -21.93 -6.29 -15.53
CA ILE A 75 -21.21 -7.19 -16.44
C ILE A 75 -22.12 -8.33 -16.95
N ILE A 76 -23.01 -8.85 -16.09
CA ILE A 76 -24.01 -9.86 -16.47
C ILE A 76 -24.97 -9.29 -17.53
N ALA A 77 -25.50 -8.08 -17.29
CA ALA A 77 -26.41 -7.42 -18.22
C ALA A 77 -25.73 -7.15 -19.57
N ALA A 78 -24.46 -6.73 -19.57
CA ALA A 78 -23.68 -6.51 -20.77
C ALA A 78 -23.50 -7.79 -21.59
N PHE A 79 -23.14 -8.90 -20.94
CA PHE A 79 -22.97 -10.19 -21.60
C PHE A 79 -24.28 -10.70 -22.20
N HIS A 80 -25.38 -10.59 -21.45
CA HIS A 80 -26.71 -10.96 -21.92
C HIS A 80 -27.16 -10.11 -23.12
N ALA A 81 -27.01 -8.78 -23.06
CA ALA A 81 -27.36 -7.87 -24.15
C ALA A 81 -26.56 -8.14 -25.43
N LEU A 82 -25.32 -8.62 -25.28
CA LEU A 82 -24.46 -8.98 -26.40
C LEU A 82 -24.58 -10.45 -26.82
N GLY A 83 -25.39 -11.26 -26.15
CA GLY A 83 -25.51 -12.69 -26.40
C GLY A 83 -24.18 -13.45 -26.22
N ILE A 84 -23.33 -12.99 -25.30
CA ILE A 84 -22.06 -13.63 -24.96
C ILE A 84 -22.32 -14.63 -23.82
N PRO A 85 -21.94 -15.92 -23.98
CA PRO A 85 -22.08 -16.90 -22.90
C PRO A 85 -21.27 -16.52 -21.66
N LEU A 86 -21.91 -16.50 -20.50
CA LEU A 86 -21.26 -16.20 -19.22
C LEU A 86 -20.87 -17.50 -18.50
N GLU A 87 -19.66 -17.98 -18.75
CA GLU A 87 -19.07 -19.14 -18.08
C GLU A 87 -18.11 -18.67 -16.98
N ASN A 88 -18.66 -18.45 -15.77
CA ASN A 88 -17.88 -18.00 -14.60
C ASN A 88 -17.39 -19.17 -13.76
N VAL A 89 -16.15 -19.08 -13.29
CA VAL A 89 -15.55 -19.97 -12.30
C VAL A 89 -15.21 -19.16 -11.06
N ASP A 90 -15.78 -19.55 -9.93
CA ASP A 90 -15.49 -18.96 -8.63
C ASP A 90 -14.16 -19.50 -8.10
N HIS A 91 -13.35 -18.61 -7.54
CA HIS A 91 -12.08 -18.98 -6.93
C HIS A 91 -11.71 -18.04 -5.79
N VAL A 92 -10.70 -18.43 -4.99
CA VAL A 92 -10.16 -17.54 -3.96
C VAL A 92 -9.67 -16.23 -4.59
N PRO A 93 -9.84 -15.06 -3.93
CA PRO A 93 -9.42 -13.79 -4.50
C PRO A 93 -7.95 -13.81 -4.95
N ALA A 94 -7.71 -13.57 -6.24
CA ALA A 94 -6.40 -13.52 -6.85
C ALA A 94 -6.00 -12.05 -7.09
N PHE A 95 -4.82 -11.65 -6.63
CA PHE A 95 -4.29 -10.30 -6.76
C PHE A 95 -3.12 -10.24 -7.74
N THR A 96 -2.53 -11.38 -8.06
CA THR A 96 -1.44 -11.56 -9.02
C THR A 96 -1.83 -12.55 -10.12
N VAL A 97 -1.10 -12.51 -11.24
CA VAL A 97 -1.32 -13.43 -12.37
C VAL A 97 -0.96 -14.85 -11.96
N GLU A 98 0.04 -14.99 -11.09
CA GLU A 98 0.50 -16.25 -10.51
C GLU A 98 -0.57 -16.87 -9.61
N GLU A 99 -1.21 -16.06 -8.77
CA GLU A 99 -2.35 -16.51 -7.94
C GLU A 99 -3.55 -16.91 -8.81
N GLN A 100 -3.85 -16.14 -9.85
CA GLN A 100 -4.92 -16.49 -10.79
C GLN A 100 -4.59 -17.79 -11.53
N ALA A 101 -3.35 -17.97 -12.01
CA ALA A 101 -2.92 -19.19 -12.66
C ALA A 101 -2.98 -20.41 -11.73
N ALA A 102 -2.64 -20.25 -10.45
CA ALA A 102 -2.79 -21.31 -9.45
C ALA A 102 -4.26 -21.70 -9.24
N ALA A 103 -5.16 -20.72 -9.27
CA ALA A 103 -6.59 -20.93 -9.05
C ALA A 103 -7.31 -21.54 -10.26
N VAL A 104 -7.04 -21.03 -11.46
CA VAL A 104 -7.83 -21.31 -12.68
C VAL A 104 -6.99 -21.71 -13.89
N GLY A 105 -5.69 -22.03 -13.71
CA GLY A 105 -4.81 -22.46 -14.81
C GLY A 105 -5.18 -23.79 -15.45
N HIS A 106 -6.12 -24.54 -14.86
CA HIS A 106 -6.70 -25.75 -15.43
C HIS A 106 -7.78 -25.47 -16.49
N LEU A 107 -8.28 -24.22 -16.57
CA LEU A 107 -9.29 -23.85 -17.55
C LEU A 107 -8.69 -23.81 -18.96
N PRO A 108 -9.44 -24.24 -19.99
CA PRO A 108 -8.98 -24.14 -21.37
C PRO A 108 -8.79 -22.67 -21.77
N GLY A 109 -7.77 -22.39 -22.59
CA GLY A 109 -7.49 -21.04 -23.09
C GLY A 109 -6.33 -20.34 -22.39
N VAL A 110 -6.23 -19.02 -22.62
CA VAL A 110 -5.11 -18.19 -22.20
C VAL A 110 -5.53 -17.20 -21.13
N LEU A 111 -4.82 -17.18 -19.99
CA LEU A 111 -5.00 -16.17 -18.95
C LEU A 111 -4.49 -14.81 -19.41
N THR A 112 -5.23 -13.76 -19.10
CA THR A 112 -4.80 -12.38 -19.37
C THR A 112 -3.98 -11.82 -18.21
N LYS A 113 -2.98 -11.01 -18.54
CA LYS A 113 -2.42 -10.02 -17.61
C LYS A 113 -2.66 -8.62 -18.15
N ASN A 114 -2.96 -7.72 -17.22
CA ASN A 114 -3.46 -6.39 -17.57
C ASN A 114 -2.56 -5.32 -16.94
N LEU A 115 -2.07 -4.39 -17.77
CA LEU A 115 -1.24 -3.26 -17.34
C LEU A 115 -1.97 -1.98 -17.74
N VAL A 116 -2.15 -1.06 -16.79
CA VAL A 116 -2.64 0.28 -17.11
C VAL A 116 -1.47 1.23 -17.09
N LEU A 117 -1.14 1.80 -18.24
CA LEU A 117 -0.05 2.75 -18.41
C LEU A 117 -0.61 4.13 -18.76
N LYS A 118 0.12 5.18 -18.43
CA LYS A 118 -0.19 6.56 -18.77
C LYS A 118 1.04 7.27 -19.33
N ASP A 119 0.79 8.19 -20.24
CA ASP A 119 1.75 9.18 -20.69
C ASP A 119 1.09 10.57 -20.72
N LYS A 120 1.88 11.62 -20.48
CA LYS A 120 1.37 12.99 -20.34
C LYS A 120 0.73 13.54 -21.62
N LYS A 121 1.15 13.08 -22.80
CA LYS A 121 0.67 13.55 -24.09
C LYS A 121 -0.19 12.51 -24.79
N GLU A 122 0.17 11.25 -24.65
CA GLU A 122 -0.45 10.13 -25.32
C GLU A 122 -1.65 9.55 -24.53
N GLY A 123 -1.89 9.98 -23.29
CA GLY A 123 -3.06 9.58 -22.51
C GLY A 123 -2.90 8.23 -21.82
N ILE A 124 -4.02 7.55 -21.56
CA ILE A 124 -4.08 6.31 -20.78
C ILE A 124 -4.20 5.10 -21.73
N PHE A 125 -3.53 4.02 -21.38
CA PHE A 125 -3.54 2.76 -22.10
C PHE A 125 -3.90 1.61 -21.17
N LEU A 126 -4.84 0.76 -21.60
CA LEU A 126 -5.12 -0.53 -20.98
C LEU A 126 -4.53 -1.60 -21.89
N ILE A 127 -3.46 -2.25 -21.42
CA ILE A 127 -2.74 -3.28 -22.17
C ILE A 127 -3.14 -4.63 -21.61
N CYS A 128 -3.71 -5.47 -22.46
CA CYS A 128 -4.09 -6.83 -22.12
C CYS A 128 -3.23 -7.79 -22.92
N ALA A 129 -2.39 -8.55 -22.24
CA ALA A 129 -1.48 -9.51 -22.85
C ALA A 129 -1.70 -10.92 -22.30
N ALA A 130 -1.23 -11.94 -23.03
CA ALA A 130 -1.20 -13.29 -22.47
C ALA A 130 -0.31 -13.33 -21.22
N ALA A 131 -0.71 -14.07 -20.19
CA ALA A 131 -0.02 -14.11 -18.89
C ALA A 131 1.48 -14.40 -19.02
N HIS A 132 1.86 -15.30 -19.92
CA HIS A 132 3.23 -15.70 -20.19
C HIS A 132 4.05 -14.68 -21.02
N GLN A 133 3.40 -13.71 -21.68
CA GLN A 133 4.08 -12.81 -22.63
C GLN A 133 4.81 -11.66 -21.94
N THR A 134 6.11 -11.49 -22.16
CA THR A 134 6.83 -10.37 -21.52
C THR A 134 6.50 -9.05 -22.22
N VAL A 135 5.95 -8.07 -21.48
CA VAL A 135 5.63 -6.73 -22.00
C VAL A 135 6.72 -5.74 -21.61
N GLU A 136 7.62 -5.42 -22.55
CA GLU A 136 8.70 -4.46 -22.34
C GLU A 136 8.24 -3.01 -22.49
N VAL A 137 7.99 -2.32 -21.37
CA VAL A 137 7.49 -0.93 -21.36
C VAL A 137 8.38 0.04 -22.16
N LYS A 138 9.70 -0.18 -22.22
CA LYS A 138 10.65 0.69 -22.95
C LYS A 138 10.50 0.60 -24.48
N SER A 139 10.18 -0.58 -25.01
CA SER A 139 10.03 -0.82 -26.45
C SER A 139 8.56 -0.73 -26.90
N LEU A 140 7.63 -0.78 -25.95
CA LEU A 140 6.19 -0.74 -26.14
C LEU A 140 5.69 0.46 -26.95
N ALA A 141 6.21 1.66 -26.70
CA ALA A 141 5.81 2.87 -27.46
C ALA A 141 6.11 2.73 -28.97
N LYS A 142 7.20 2.03 -29.32
CA LYS A 142 7.54 1.73 -30.72
C LYS A 142 6.63 0.65 -31.30
N LYS A 143 6.35 -0.41 -30.53
CA LYS A 143 5.43 -1.48 -30.94
C LYS A 143 4.01 -0.95 -31.21
N MET A 144 3.59 0.05 -30.45
CA MET A 144 2.31 0.74 -30.61
C MET A 144 2.33 1.86 -31.66
N GLN A 145 3.46 2.05 -32.35
CA GLN A 145 3.66 3.04 -33.42
C GLN A 145 3.29 4.48 -32.99
N LEU A 146 3.59 4.84 -31.75
CA LEU A 146 3.30 6.19 -31.24
C LEU A 146 4.25 7.22 -31.88
N VAL A 147 3.68 8.31 -32.40
CA VAL A 147 4.36 9.27 -33.30
C VAL A 147 5.31 10.23 -32.56
N SER A 148 5.20 10.32 -31.24
CA SER A 148 5.97 11.27 -30.43
C SER A 148 7.36 10.74 -30.08
N ASN A 149 8.42 11.46 -30.46
CA ASN A 149 9.82 11.16 -30.10
C ASN A 149 10.13 11.28 -28.59
N LYS A 150 9.11 11.51 -27.73
CA LYS A 150 9.22 11.67 -26.27
C LYS A 150 8.07 10.99 -25.51
N VAL A 151 7.64 9.80 -25.93
CA VAL A 151 6.70 9.01 -25.12
C VAL A 151 7.41 8.45 -23.89
N ASN A 152 6.80 8.63 -22.71
CA ASN A 152 7.24 8.10 -21.43
C ASN A 152 6.06 7.38 -20.75
N LEU A 153 5.86 6.11 -21.12
CA LEU A 153 4.84 5.25 -20.52
C LEU A 153 5.22 4.90 -19.08
N ARG A 154 4.33 5.20 -18.13
CA ARG A 154 4.47 4.88 -16.70
C ARG A 154 3.21 4.16 -16.22
N PHE A 155 3.31 3.35 -15.18
CA PHE A 155 2.12 2.74 -14.58
C PHE A 155 1.14 3.80 -14.08
N ALA A 156 -0.14 3.57 -14.33
CA ALA A 156 -1.22 4.38 -13.81
C ALA A 156 -1.36 4.14 -12.29
N THR A 157 -1.74 5.20 -11.56
CA THR A 157 -1.99 5.11 -10.11
C THR A 157 -3.36 4.50 -9.85
N GLU A 158 -3.61 4.05 -8.62
CA GLU A 158 -4.90 3.45 -8.23
C GLU A 158 -6.07 4.42 -8.48
N ASP A 159 -5.87 5.72 -8.30
CA ASP A 159 -6.89 6.74 -8.59
C ASP A 159 -7.32 6.75 -10.07
N VAL A 160 -6.41 6.45 -11.00
CA VAL A 160 -6.76 6.33 -12.42
C VAL A 160 -7.63 5.09 -12.64
N LEU A 161 -7.34 3.98 -11.95
CA LEU A 161 -8.16 2.77 -12.03
C LEU A 161 -9.56 3.00 -11.47
N HIS A 162 -9.69 3.69 -10.34
CA HIS A 162 -10.98 4.00 -9.72
C HIS A 162 -11.78 5.04 -10.52
N ASN A 163 -11.13 6.10 -10.99
CA ASN A 163 -11.84 7.22 -11.64
C ASN A 163 -12.19 6.93 -13.10
N VAL A 164 -11.36 6.17 -13.82
CA VAL A 164 -11.56 5.91 -15.26
C VAL A 164 -12.20 4.55 -15.49
N LEU A 165 -11.65 3.49 -14.88
CA LEU A 165 -12.09 2.12 -15.12
C LEU A 165 -13.05 1.59 -14.04
N GLN A 166 -13.28 2.35 -12.96
CA GLN A 166 -14.10 1.99 -11.80
C GLN A 166 -13.79 0.59 -11.24
N VAL A 167 -12.52 0.19 -11.24
CA VAL A 167 -12.07 -1.10 -10.71
C VAL A 167 -10.92 -0.91 -9.72
N LYS A 168 -10.82 -1.82 -8.75
CA LYS A 168 -9.68 -1.90 -7.82
C LYS A 168 -8.49 -2.61 -8.47
N GLN A 169 -7.30 -2.45 -7.89
CA GLN A 169 -6.14 -3.25 -8.23
C GLN A 169 -6.45 -4.76 -8.06
N GLY A 170 -6.01 -5.58 -9.02
CA GLY A 170 -6.33 -7.01 -9.10
C GLY A 170 -7.62 -7.33 -9.87
N SER A 171 -8.54 -6.37 -10.03
CA SER A 171 -9.77 -6.54 -10.81
C SER A 171 -9.68 -6.00 -12.25
N VAL A 172 -8.52 -5.46 -12.66
CA VAL A 172 -8.33 -4.87 -13.99
C VAL A 172 -8.37 -5.96 -15.04
N SER A 173 -9.22 -5.78 -16.05
CA SER A 173 -9.38 -6.72 -17.17
C SER A 173 -9.78 -5.97 -18.45
N PRO A 174 -9.74 -6.65 -19.63
CA PRO A 174 -10.25 -6.06 -20.87
C PRO A 174 -11.71 -5.62 -20.77
N LEU A 175 -12.50 -6.23 -19.87
CA LEU A 175 -13.92 -5.93 -19.70
C LEU A 175 -14.16 -4.61 -18.94
N ALA A 176 -13.13 -4.06 -18.30
CA ALA A 176 -13.22 -2.81 -17.56
C ALA A 176 -13.56 -1.60 -18.44
N VAL A 177 -13.40 -1.71 -19.76
CA VAL A 177 -13.80 -0.69 -20.73
C VAL A 177 -15.29 -0.35 -20.67
N LEU A 178 -16.15 -1.24 -20.15
CA LEU A 178 -17.57 -0.91 -19.99
C LEU A 178 -17.80 0.27 -19.02
N ASN A 179 -16.84 0.54 -18.14
CA ASN A 179 -16.89 1.62 -17.18
C ASN A 179 -16.28 2.92 -17.73
N ASP A 180 -15.50 2.86 -18.81
CA ASP A 180 -14.89 4.03 -19.44
C ASP A 180 -15.85 4.69 -20.42
N THR A 181 -16.91 5.31 -19.89
CA THR A 181 -17.96 5.95 -20.70
C THR A 181 -17.48 7.18 -21.47
N GLU A 182 -16.30 7.70 -21.13
CA GLU A 182 -15.69 8.87 -21.76
C GLU A 182 -14.60 8.49 -22.78
N ASN A 183 -14.35 7.18 -23.00
CA ASN A 183 -13.31 6.64 -23.89
C ASN A 183 -11.93 7.25 -23.63
N GLN A 184 -11.56 7.43 -22.36
CA GLN A 184 -10.27 7.99 -21.96
C GLN A 184 -9.10 7.02 -22.18
N VAL A 185 -9.40 5.72 -22.29
CA VAL A 185 -8.42 4.64 -22.38
C VAL A 185 -8.26 4.15 -23.80
N ARG A 186 -7.02 4.07 -24.26
CA ARG A 186 -6.66 3.33 -25.47
C ARG A 186 -6.42 1.87 -25.13
N LEU A 187 -7.31 1.00 -25.58
CA LEU A 187 -7.18 -0.44 -25.40
C LEU A 187 -6.11 -1.01 -26.35
N VAL A 188 -5.18 -1.79 -25.80
CA VAL A 188 -4.13 -2.49 -26.53
C VAL A 188 -4.26 -3.99 -26.24
N LEU A 189 -4.43 -4.80 -27.28
CA LEU A 189 -4.55 -6.25 -27.14
C LEU A 189 -3.34 -6.94 -27.77
N ASP A 190 -2.83 -7.93 -27.06
CA ASP A 190 -1.84 -8.86 -27.59
C ASP A 190 -2.44 -9.72 -28.71
N ALA A 191 -1.73 -9.80 -29.83
CA ALA A 191 -2.09 -10.67 -30.96
C ALA A 191 -2.26 -12.14 -30.51
N ALA A 192 -1.48 -12.61 -29.54
CA ALA A 192 -1.57 -13.98 -29.02
C ALA A 192 -2.91 -14.28 -28.33
N LEU A 193 -3.59 -13.26 -27.78
CA LEU A 193 -4.94 -13.44 -27.22
C LEU A 193 -5.96 -13.68 -28.33
N LEU A 194 -5.76 -13.11 -29.52
CA LEU A 194 -6.67 -13.25 -30.65
C LEU A 194 -6.53 -14.58 -31.39
N THR A 195 -5.41 -15.28 -31.20
CA THR A 195 -5.17 -16.62 -31.75
C THR A 195 -5.54 -17.75 -30.80
N ALA A 196 -5.98 -17.45 -29.57
CA ALA A 196 -6.35 -18.44 -28.56
C ALA A 196 -7.79 -18.94 -28.77
N ASP A 197 -8.07 -20.18 -28.39
CA ASP A 197 -9.43 -20.74 -28.43
C ASP A 197 -10.37 -20.04 -27.42
N LYS A 198 -9.85 -19.73 -26.24
CA LYS A 198 -10.53 -19.05 -25.14
C LYS A 198 -9.57 -18.08 -24.44
N ILE A 199 -10.13 -17.00 -23.89
CA ILE A 199 -9.45 -15.97 -23.11
C ILE A 199 -10.07 -15.96 -21.71
N ASN A 200 -9.22 -16.11 -20.70
CA ASN A 200 -9.62 -16.19 -19.30
C ASN A 200 -9.27 -14.87 -18.60
N CYS A 201 -10.27 -14.14 -18.14
CA CYS A 201 -10.09 -12.83 -17.51
C CYS A 201 -11.09 -12.58 -16.36
N HIS A 202 -10.79 -11.59 -15.51
CA HIS A 202 -11.66 -11.23 -14.40
C HIS A 202 -12.88 -10.41 -14.86
N PRO A 203 -14.12 -10.76 -14.46
CA PRO A 203 -15.32 -9.99 -14.75
C PRO A 203 -15.48 -8.82 -13.75
N LEU A 204 -14.50 -7.91 -13.74
CA LEU A 204 -14.40 -6.74 -12.84
C LEU A 204 -14.24 -7.07 -11.34
N GLN A 205 -14.17 -8.35 -10.99
CA GLN A 205 -13.96 -8.86 -9.65
C GLN A 205 -12.86 -9.92 -9.68
N ASN A 206 -12.09 -10.01 -8.60
CA ASN A 206 -10.84 -10.78 -8.57
C ASN A 206 -10.99 -12.16 -7.91
N ASP A 207 -12.21 -12.54 -7.54
CA ASP A 207 -12.63 -13.84 -7.00
C ASP A 207 -13.41 -14.69 -8.01
N LYS A 208 -13.49 -14.24 -9.27
CA LYS A 208 -14.15 -14.93 -10.38
C LYS A 208 -13.31 -14.82 -11.64
N THR A 209 -13.37 -15.82 -12.51
CA THR A 209 -12.79 -15.76 -13.86
C THR A 209 -13.84 -16.18 -14.88
N VAL A 210 -13.94 -15.43 -15.99
CA VAL A 210 -14.81 -15.74 -17.14
C VAL A 210 -13.97 -16.21 -18.32
N SER A 211 -14.49 -17.19 -19.07
CA SER A 211 -13.85 -17.76 -20.26
C SER A 211 -14.60 -17.36 -21.55
N ILE A 212 -14.08 -16.40 -22.31
CA ILE A 212 -14.72 -15.86 -23.52
C ILE A 212 -13.91 -16.16 -24.78
N THR A 213 -14.55 -16.17 -25.96
CA THR A 213 -13.82 -16.30 -27.22
C THR A 213 -13.17 -14.96 -27.61
N PRO A 214 -12.12 -14.94 -28.45
CA PRO A 214 -11.59 -13.69 -28.98
C PRO A 214 -12.62 -12.86 -29.75
N ALA A 215 -13.53 -13.53 -30.48
CA ALA A 215 -14.61 -12.88 -31.20
C ALA A 215 -15.57 -12.15 -30.25
N ASP A 216 -15.92 -12.78 -29.13
CA ASP A 216 -16.77 -12.19 -28.09
C ASP A 216 -16.07 -11.04 -27.38
N LEU A 217 -14.77 -11.16 -27.09
CA LEU A 217 -13.99 -10.07 -26.51
C LEU A 217 -13.98 -8.85 -27.46
N LEU A 218 -13.70 -9.06 -28.74
CA LEU A 218 -13.71 -7.98 -29.74
C LEU A 218 -15.11 -7.36 -29.89
N LYS A 219 -16.17 -8.19 -29.88
CA LYS A 219 -17.56 -7.72 -29.89
C LYS A 219 -17.86 -6.85 -28.68
N PHE A 220 -17.43 -7.29 -27.49
CA PHE A 220 -17.64 -6.57 -26.23
C PHE A 220 -16.96 -5.21 -26.22
N VAL A 221 -15.65 -5.16 -26.49
CA VAL A 221 -14.89 -3.90 -26.39
C VAL A 221 -15.34 -2.87 -27.44
N ARG A 222 -15.70 -3.34 -28.66
CA ARG A 222 -16.26 -2.47 -29.71
C ARG A 222 -17.66 -1.95 -29.38
N HIS A 223 -18.48 -2.75 -28.71
CA HIS A 223 -19.80 -2.28 -28.24
C HIS A 223 -19.66 -1.08 -27.30
N TYR A 224 -18.63 -1.08 -26.46
CA TYR A 224 -18.29 0.04 -25.59
C TYR A 224 -17.36 1.07 -26.24
N ALA A 225 -17.37 1.18 -27.58
CA ALA A 225 -16.65 2.19 -28.35
C ALA A 225 -15.10 2.17 -28.21
N HIS A 226 -14.52 1.03 -27.84
CA HIS A 226 -13.07 0.84 -27.76
C HIS A 226 -12.59 -0.04 -28.91
N GLU A 227 -12.04 0.57 -29.96
CA GLU A 227 -11.35 -0.17 -31.03
C GLU A 227 -9.92 -0.53 -30.56
N PRO A 228 -9.58 -1.83 -30.42
CA PRO A 228 -8.30 -2.21 -29.83
C PRO A 228 -7.14 -2.04 -30.81
N LEU A 229 -6.03 -1.49 -30.32
CA LEU A 229 -4.74 -1.56 -31.01
C LEU A 229 -4.15 -2.96 -30.83
N ILE A 230 -4.01 -3.71 -31.92
CA ILE A 230 -3.44 -5.07 -31.87
C ILE A 230 -1.92 -4.99 -31.97
N VAL A 231 -1.23 -5.59 -31.00
CA VAL A 231 0.23 -5.57 -30.92
C VAL A 231 0.75 -6.99 -30.72
N ASP A 232 1.76 -7.39 -31.50
CA ASP A 232 2.49 -8.63 -31.26
C ASP A 232 3.62 -8.40 -30.24
N PHE A 233 3.45 -8.92 -29.02
CA PHE A 233 4.46 -8.79 -27.98
C PHE A 233 5.63 -9.78 -28.12
N SER A 234 5.48 -10.83 -28.93
CA SER A 234 6.49 -11.89 -29.09
C SER A 234 7.66 -11.47 -30.00
N VAL A 235 7.45 -10.53 -30.91
CA VAL A 235 8.48 -10.09 -31.86
C VAL A 235 9.40 -9.04 -31.23
N SER A 236 10.72 -9.30 -31.23
CA SER A 236 11.72 -8.29 -30.84
C SER A 236 11.94 -7.30 -31.99
N VAL A 237 12.11 -6.01 -31.67
CA VAL A 237 12.30 -4.97 -32.69
C VAL A 237 13.73 -5.08 -33.24
N ALA A 238 13.91 -5.91 -34.27
CA ALA A 238 15.14 -5.95 -35.06
C ALA A 238 15.29 -4.62 -35.84
N GLN A 239 16.53 -4.12 -35.91
CA GLN A 239 16.92 -2.85 -36.51
C GLN A 239 16.36 -2.67 -37.93
N ALA A 240 15.43 -1.73 -38.09
CA ALA A 240 15.14 -1.14 -39.39
C ALA A 240 16.24 -0.13 -39.72
N THR A 241 17.13 -0.52 -40.64
CA THR A 241 18.13 0.33 -41.27
C THR A 241 17.47 1.49 -42.01
N SER A 242 17.73 2.72 -41.59
CA SER A 242 17.43 3.92 -42.38
C SER A 242 18.39 4.00 -43.57
N PRO A 243 17.92 4.22 -44.81
CA PRO A 243 18.80 4.54 -45.93
C PRO A 243 19.46 5.90 -45.70
N ARG A 244 20.78 5.89 -45.65
CA ARG A 244 21.65 7.06 -45.64
C ARG A 244 21.53 7.79 -46.98
N ALA A 245 20.81 8.91 -47.02
CA ALA A 245 20.94 9.90 -48.09
C ALA A 245 21.95 10.98 -47.67
N ALA A 246 22.76 11.39 -48.64
CA ALA A 246 24.01 12.12 -48.51
C ALA A 246 23.87 13.54 -47.92
N ALA A 247 24.98 13.98 -47.30
CA ALA A 247 25.18 15.32 -46.80
C ALA A 247 25.47 16.33 -47.92
N ALA A 248 24.93 17.55 -47.78
CA ALA A 248 25.39 18.78 -48.43
C ALA A 248 24.93 20.01 -47.58
N PRO A 249 25.58 21.20 -47.69
CA PRO A 249 26.08 21.95 -46.54
C PRO A 249 25.18 23.09 -46.00
N LYS A 250 25.54 23.58 -44.80
CA LYS A 250 24.96 24.74 -44.09
C LYS A 250 25.35 26.09 -44.69
N ALA A 251 24.39 27.03 -44.77
CA ALA A 251 24.43 28.45 -44.32
C ALA A 251 23.26 29.26 -44.97
N PRO A 252 22.88 30.47 -44.52
CA PRO A 252 22.87 31.09 -43.19
C PRO A 252 21.45 31.60 -42.79
N ALA A 253 21.32 32.14 -41.57
CA ALA A 253 20.09 32.73 -41.03
C ALA A 253 19.69 34.06 -41.73
N LYS A 254 18.38 34.33 -41.83
CA LYS A 254 17.79 35.69 -41.89
C LYS A 254 16.34 35.72 -41.40
N GLU A 255 15.97 36.89 -40.89
CA GLU A 255 14.89 37.23 -39.96
C GLU A 255 13.46 37.33 -40.51
N LYS A 256 12.52 37.16 -39.57
CA LYS A 256 11.24 37.87 -39.30
C LYS A 256 10.25 38.11 -40.45
N ASN A 257 9.02 37.62 -40.23
CA ASN A 257 7.85 38.48 -40.35
C ASN A 257 6.82 38.19 -39.25
N THR A 258 6.46 39.27 -38.58
CA THR A 258 5.53 39.43 -37.45
C THR A 258 4.08 39.50 -37.93
N ILE A 259 3.16 38.83 -37.23
CA ILE A 259 1.76 39.25 -37.10
C ILE A 259 1.42 39.24 -35.60
N VAL A 260 0.86 40.36 -35.12
CA VAL A 260 0.63 40.69 -33.70
C VAL A 260 -0.82 40.40 -33.30
N LYS A 261 -0.97 39.60 -32.22
CA LYS A 261 -1.90 39.56 -31.07
C LYS A 261 -3.36 40.11 -31.14
N PRO A 262 -4.24 39.58 -30.27
CA PRO A 262 -4.45 40.23 -28.96
C PRO A 262 -4.19 39.34 -27.73
N ASP A 263 -3.70 40.00 -26.68
CA ASP A 263 -3.46 39.64 -25.26
C ASP A 263 -4.58 38.82 -24.57
N LYS A 264 -4.45 38.04 -23.49
CA LYS A 264 -3.57 37.91 -22.30
C LYS A 264 -3.77 36.48 -21.78
N LEU A 265 -2.75 35.74 -21.32
CA LEU A 265 -2.38 35.66 -19.90
C LEU A 265 -0.98 35.05 -19.82
N GLU A 266 -0.12 35.70 -19.05
CA GLU A 266 1.28 35.42 -18.84
C GLU A 266 1.51 33.96 -18.39
N LYS A 267 2.16 33.17 -19.25
CA LYS A 267 2.72 31.89 -18.85
C LYS A 267 4.15 32.14 -18.40
N ASP A 268 4.24 32.38 -17.10
CA ASP A 268 5.47 32.60 -16.37
C ASP A 268 6.47 31.48 -16.70
N THR A 269 7.70 31.88 -16.97
CA THR A 269 8.80 31.01 -17.39
C THR A 269 9.35 30.33 -16.14
N LYS A 270 8.55 29.47 -15.48
CA LYS A 270 9.03 28.74 -14.30
C LYS A 270 10.21 27.85 -14.70
N SER A 271 11.35 28.08 -14.06
CA SER A 271 12.51 27.19 -14.14
C SER A 271 12.06 25.75 -13.84
N LYS A 272 12.66 24.77 -14.51
CA LYS A 272 12.39 23.33 -14.26
C LYS A 272 12.82 22.85 -12.87
N GLU A 273 13.41 23.73 -12.08
CA GLU A 273 13.97 23.46 -10.75
C GLU A 273 12.91 23.49 -9.64
N GLY A 274 11.82 24.24 -9.84
CA GLY A 274 10.72 24.32 -8.87
C GLY A 274 9.75 23.13 -8.92
N MET A 275 8.79 23.13 -7.99
CA MET A 275 7.68 22.17 -7.96
C MET A 275 6.86 22.20 -9.25
N VAL A 276 6.58 21.03 -9.83
CA VAL A 276 5.78 20.91 -11.08
C VAL A 276 4.32 20.60 -10.77
N TRP A 277 4.05 19.92 -9.66
CA TRP A 277 2.72 19.48 -9.25
C TRP A 277 2.26 20.23 -8.00
N SER A 278 0.97 20.54 -7.94
CA SER A 278 0.34 21.04 -6.71
C SER A 278 -0.02 19.87 -5.79
N LYS A 279 0.18 20.05 -4.48
CA LYS A 279 -0.16 19.08 -3.43
C LYS A 279 -1.63 18.67 -3.47
N LYS A 280 -2.52 19.62 -3.78
CA LYS A 280 -3.97 19.38 -3.82
C LYS A 280 -4.41 18.66 -5.09
N GLU A 281 -3.77 18.95 -6.22
CA GLU A 281 -4.16 18.42 -7.52
C GLU A 281 -3.61 17.01 -7.76
N ASN A 282 -2.36 16.75 -7.36
CA ASN A 282 -1.71 15.47 -7.59
C ASN A 282 -0.71 15.16 -6.48
N PHE A 283 -1.22 14.68 -5.35
CA PHE A 283 -0.43 14.38 -4.17
C PHE A 283 0.71 13.37 -4.40
N PRO A 284 0.53 12.23 -5.12
CA PRO A 284 1.62 11.27 -5.34
C PRO A 284 2.80 11.87 -6.11
N ASP A 285 2.53 12.59 -7.21
CA ASP A 285 3.58 13.20 -8.01
C ASP A 285 4.18 14.43 -7.30
N TRP A 286 3.37 15.19 -6.54
CA TRP A 286 3.86 16.25 -5.65
C TRP A 286 4.82 15.70 -4.59
N TYR A 287 4.47 14.63 -3.91
CA TYR A 287 5.30 14.04 -2.85
C TYR A 287 6.65 13.59 -3.42
N THR A 288 6.62 12.94 -4.58
CA THR A 288 7.82 12.53 -5.33
C THR A 288 8.69 13.74 -5.70
N ASP A 289 8.09 14.80 -6.22
CA ASP A 289 8.79 16.04 -6.55
C ASP A 289 9.44 16.66 -5.30
N VAL A 290 8.71 16.77 -4.18
CA VAL A 290 9.22 17.39 -2.95
C VAL A 290 10.46 16.67 -2.46
N ILE A 291 10.39 15.34 -2.27
CA ILE A 291 11.49 14.59 -1.65
C ILE A 291 12.72 14.43 -2.56
N THR A 292 12.54 14.46 -3.88
CA THR A 292 13.68 14.35 -4.82
C THR A 292 14.32 15.71 -5.10
N LYS A 293 13.52 16.76 -5.35
CA LYS A 293 14.05 18.10 -5.66
C LYS A 293 14.67 18.78 -4.44
N SER A 294 14.17 18.48 -3.24
CA SER A 294 14.82 18.89 -1.99
C SER A 294 16.06 18.08 -1.64
N GLN A 295 16.44 17.09 -2.45
CA GLN A 295 17.61 16.23 -2.21
C GLN A 295 17.52 15.45 -0.90
N MET A 296 16.29 15.06 -0.48
CA MET A 296 16.08 14.19 0.67
C MET A 296 16.31 12.71 0.32
N ILE A 297 15.89 12.29 -0.88
CA ILE A 297 15.88 10.90 -1.32
C ILE A 297 16.45 10.77 -2.74
N ASP A 298 17.28 9.74 -2.95
CA ASP A 298 17.49 9.17 -4.28
C ASP A 298 16.82 7.79 -4.39
N TYR A 299 16.21 7.52 -5.53
CA TYR A 299 15.66 6.19 -5.82
C TYR A 299 16.77 5.19 -6.04
N TYR A 300 16.63 4.01 -5.43
CA TYR A 300 17.56 2.90 -5.59
C TYR A 300 17.08 1.93 -6.67
N ASP A 301 17.98 1.11 -7.18
CA ASP A 301 17.68 0.11 -8.21
C ASP A 301 16.86 -1.08 -7.66
N VAL A 302 16.98 -1.37 -6.37
CA VAL A 302 16.11 -2.31 -5.66
C VAL A 302 14.81 -1.62 -5.24
N SER A 303 13.68 -2.09 -5.81
CA SER A 303 12.35 -1.57 -5.49
C SER A 303 12.06 -1.58 -3.98
N GLY A 304 11.56 -0.46 -3.47
CA GLY A 304 11.21 -0.28 -2.06
C GLY A 304 12.38 0.07 -1.15
N CYS A 305 13.59 0.16 -1.70
CA CYS A 305 14.77 0.71 -1.04
C CYS A 305 15.06 2.10 -1.58
N TYR A 306 15.55 2.99 -0.72
CA TYR A 306 15.79 4.40 -1.04
C TYR A 306 17.05 4.88 -0.34
N VAL A 307 17.84 5.73 -1.00
CA VAL A 307 19.01 6.34 -0.39
C VAL A 307 18.54 7.54 0.44
N LEU A 308 18.77 7.50 1.76
CA LEU A 308 18.57 8.64 2.65
C LEU A 308 19.75 9.60 2.52
N ARG A 309 19.57 10.69 1.78
CA ARG A 309 20.60 11.71 1.58
C ARG A 309 20.80 12.56 2.86
N PRO A 310 21.91 13.32 2.96
CA PRO A 310 22.20 14.11 4.16
C PRO A 310 21.04 14.98 4.66
N TRP A 311 20.27 15.58 3.74
CA TRP A 311 19.13 16.44 4.11
C TRP A 311 18.04 15.72 4.89
N SER A 312 17.78 14.45 4.59
CA SER A 312 16.80 13.64 5.33
C SER A 312 17.44 12.87 6.48
N TYR A 313 18.69 12.43 6.32
CA TYR A 313 19.39 11.69 7.36
C TYR A 313 19.68 12.58 8.58
N GLU A 314 20.00 13.86 8.40
CA GLU A 314 20.19 14.79 9.52
C GLU A 314 18.90 14.98 10.34
N ILE A 315 17.72 14.98 9.69
CA ILE A 315 16.43 14.98 10.39
C ILE A 315 16.30 13.72 11.25
N TRP A 316 16.69 12.56 10.71
CA TRP A 316 16.71 11.30 11.46
C TRP A 316 17.68 11.36 12.64
N GLU A 317 18.87 11.92 12.48
CA GLU A 317 19.85 12.10 13.56
C GLU A 317 19.30 12.98 14.70
N ARG A 318 18.53 14.03 14.36
CA ARG A 318 17.88 14.89 15.37
C ARG A 318 16.75 14.19 16.11
N ILE A 319 15.93 13.41 15.40
CA ILE A 319 14.91 12.53 16.01
C ILE A 319 15.58 11.53 16.93
N GLN A 320 16.65 10.89 16.45
CA GLN A 320 17.43 9.94 17.21
C GLN A 320 17.99 10.57 18.48
N ALA A 321 18.63 11.73 18.39
CA ALA A 321 19.18 12.43 19.55
C ALA A 321 18.11 12.79 20.60
N TYR A 322 16.93 13.26 20.16
CA TYR A 322 15.82 13.58 21.06
C TYR A 322 15.31 12.34 21.80
N LEU A 323 14.96 11.29 21.07
CA LEU A 323 14.40 10.06 21.63
C LEU A 323 15.42 9.33 22.50
N ASP A 324 16.67 9.23 22.04
CA ASP A 324 17.75 8.58 22.78
C ASP A 324 18.04 9.28 24.11
N GLY A 325 17.98 10.62 24.14
CA GLY A 325 18.03 11.41 25.37
C GLY A 325 16.90 11.03 26.32
N LYS A 326 15.65 10.97 25.83
CA LYS A 326 14.47 10.59 26.62
C LYS A 326 14.53 9.16 27.16
N PHE A 327 15.02 8.22 26.36
CA PHE A 327 15.17 6.83 26.81
C PHE A 327 16.23 6.71 27.92
N LYS A 328 17.33 7.45 27.82
CA LYS A 328 18.38 7.48 28.85
C LYS A 328 17.88 8.10 30.16
N GLU A 329 17.00 9.10 30.11
CA GLU A 329 16.38 9.70 31.31
C GLU A 329 15.65 8.64 32.18
N ILE A 330 15.09 7.59 31.55
CA ILE A 330 14.36 6.50 32.24
C ILE A 330 15.21 5.23 32.45
N GLY A 331 16.52 5.33 32.21
CA GLY A 331 17.49 4.25 32.46
C GLY A 331 17.53 3.16 31.38
N VAL A 332 16.99 3.40 30.18
CA VAL A 332 17.16 2.50 29.04
C VAL A 332 18.60 2.56 28.55
N LYS A 333 19.17 1.39 28.22
CA LYS A 333 20.53 1.26 27.71
C LYS A 333 20.53 0.83 26.25
N ASN A 334 21.32 1.50 25.42
CA ASN A 334 21.52 1.07 24.04
C ASN A 334 22.37 -0.20 23.98
N CYS A 335 22.05 -1.06 23.02
CA CYS A 335 22.76 -2.27 22.69
C CYS A 335 22.68 -2.51 21.17
N TYR A 336 23.28 -3.59 20.69
CA TYR A 336 23.16 -4.01 19.31
C TYR A 336 23.13 -5.53 19.22
N PHE A 337 22.03 -6.08 18.73
CA PHE A 337 21.92 -7.49 18.40
C PHE A 337 22.21 -7.72 16.91
N PRO A 338 22.72 -8.90 16.51
CA PRO A 338 22.95 -9.24 15.11
C PRO A 338 21.68 -9.15 14.24
N MET A 339 21.85 -8.87 12.95
CA MET A 339 20.75 -8.79 11.98
C MET A 339 20.20 -10.16 11.55
N PHE A 340 20.99 -11.21 11.73
CA PHE A 340 20.68 -12.54 11.24
C PHE A 340 19.99 -13.40 12.30
N VAL A 341 18.93 -14.10 11.91
CA VAL A 341 18.21 -15.06 12.74
C VAL A 341 18.08 -16.40 12.02
N THR A 342 18.35 -17.48 12.73
CA THR A 342 18.20 -18.85 12.20
C THR A 342 16.73 -19.17 11.95
N SER A 343 16.42 -19.97 10.93
CA SER A 343 15.06 -20.40 10.62
C SER A 343 14.34 -21.04 11.83
N GLU A 344 15.04 -21.88 12.60
CA GLU A 344 14.49 -22.54 13.80
C GLU A 344 13.94 -21.52 14.82
N LYS A 345 14.74 -20.49 15.16
CA LYS A 345 14.33 -19.47 16.13
C LYS A 345 13.15 -18.65 15.63
N LEU A 346 13.12 -18.30 14.35
CA LEU A 346 12.03 -17.53 13.75
C LEU A 346 10.72 -18.31 13.74
N ASN A 347 10.78 -19.61 13.41
CA ASN A 347 9.58 -20.45 13.34
C ASN A 347 8.93 -20.68 14.71
N ARG A 348 9.68 -20.59 15.82
CA ARG A 348 9.08 -20.66 17.16
C ARG A 348 7.99 -19.60 17.38
N GLU A 349 8.15 -18.39 16.84
CA GLU A 349 7.12 -17.34 16.95
C GLU A 349 5.87 -17.66 16.14
N LYS A 350 6.06 -18.24 14.95
CA LYS A 350 4.96 -18.63 14.06
C LYS A 350 4.05 -19.67 14.69
N ASP A 351 4.62 -20.60 15.45
CA ASP A 351 3.86 -21.66 16.13
C ASP A 351 2.98 -21.14 17.29
N HIS A 352 3.25 -19.94 17.80
CA HIS A 352 2.58 -19.38 18.98
C HIS A 352 1.77 -18.11 18.68
N LEU A 353 1.96 -17.49 17.51
CA LEU A 353 1.29 -16.26 17.09
C LEU A 353 0.55 -16.48 15.76
N GLU A 354 -0.76 -16.75 15.84
CA GLU A 354 -1.63 -16.83 14.66
C GLU A 354 -1.57 -15.52 13.85
N GLY A 355 -1.30 -15.62 12.54
CA GLY A 355 -1.25 -14.48 11.64
C GLY A 355 0.13 -13.85 11.43
N PHE A 356 1.21 -14.38 12.03
CA PHE A 356 2.57 -13.96 11.68
C PHE A 356 2.97 -14.54 10.31
N ALA A 357 2.71 -13.77 9.25
CA ALA A 357 3.23 -14.04 7.92
C ALA A 357 4.58 -13.33 7.78
N PRO A 358 5.73 -14.04 7.85
CA PRO A 358 7.02 -13.40 7.76
C PRO A 358 7.24 -12.86 6.34
N GLU A 359 7.08 -11.55 6.15
CA GLU A 359 7.65 -10.81 5.01
C GLU A 359 9.18 -10.76 5.14
N VAL A 360 9.81 -11.93 5.24
CA VAL A 360 11.19 -12.10 5.67
C VAL A 360 12.07 -12.38 4.46
N ALA A 361 13.15 -11.61 4.37
CA ALA A 361 14.21 -11.88 3.41
C ALA A 361 15.14 -12.98 3.95
N TRP A 362 15.43 -13.97 3.10
CA TRP A 362 16.29 -15.11 3.44
C TRP A 362 17.63 -15.03 2.71
N VAL A 363 18.71 -15.27 3.46
CA VAL A 363 20.05 -15.53 2.94
C VAL A 363 20.23 -17.03 2.81
N THR A 364 20.42 -17.49 1.57
CA THR A 364 20.56 -18.92 1.23
C THR A 364 21.93 -19.27 0.66
N LYS A 365 22.76 -18.28 0.30
CA LYS A 365 24.09 -18.46 -0.29
C LYS A 365 25.12 -17.53 0.33
N SER A 366 26.38 -17.96 0.34
CA SER A 366 27.56 -17.12 0.59
C SER A 366 28.53 -17.26 -0.59
N GLY A 367 28.70 -16.19 -1.36
CA GLY A 367 29.29 -16.28 -2.69
C GLY A 367 28.48 -17.27 -3.55
N ASP A 368 29.15 -18.25 -4.14
CA ASP A 368 28.52 -19.30 -4.94
C ASP A 368 28.14 -20.57 -4.14
N THR A 369 28.43 -20.60 -2.83
CA THR A 369 28.17 -21.78 -1.98
C THR A 369 26.83 -21.66 -1.27
N ASP A 370 25.98 -22.69 -1.40
CA ASP A 370 24.71 -22.78 -0.68
C ASP A 370 24.95 -22.96 0.83
N LEU A 371 24.20 -22.24 1.65
CA LEU A 371 24.20 -22.43 3.09
C LEU A 371 23.45 -23.72 3.44
N LYS A 372 23.99 -24.48 4.39
CA LYS A 372 23.34 -25.71 4.90
C LYS A 372 21.94 -25.43 5.43
N GLU A 373 21.77 -24.30 6.12
CA GLU A 373 20.49 -23.84 6.64
C GLU A 373 20.29 -22.36 6.26
N PRO A 374 19.10 -21.98 5.77
CA PRO A 374 18.81 -20.60 5.42
C PRO A 374 18.75 -19.72 6.67
N ILE A 375 19.28 -18.50 6.54
CA ILE A 375 19.33 -17.50 7.62
C ILE A 375 18.43 -16.33 7.24
N ALA A 376 17.53 -15.94 8.11
CA ALA A 376 16.65 -14.80 7.89
C ALA A 376 17.31 -13.47 8.29
N ILE A 377 16.99 -12.42 7.56
CA ILE A 377 17.24 -11.03 7.96
C ILE A 377 16.12 -10.60 8.89
N ARG A 378 16.44 -9.91 10.00
CA ARG A 378 15.45 -9.52 11.02
C ARG A 378 14.27 -8.72 10.41
N PRO A 379 13.02 -9.14 10.64
CA PRO A 379 11.84 -8.29 10.47
C PRO A 379 11.51 -7.51 11.78
N THR A 380 12.02 -8.00 12.89
CA THR A 380 11.94 -7.53 14.28
C THR A 380 12.90 -8.38 15.15
N SER A 381 13.28 -7.94 16.36
CA SER A 381 14.34 -8.61 17.14
C SER A 381 13.88 -9.45 18.33
N GLU A 382 12.58 -9.69 18.56
CA GLU A 382 12.06 -10.51 19.67
C GLU A 382 12.73 -11.90 19.72
N THR A 383 12.69 -12.67 18.62
CA THR A 383 13.37 -13.97 18.49
C THR A 383 14.89 -13.93 18.68
N ILE A 384 15.52 -12.78 18.49
CA ILE A 384 16.96 -12.59 18.60
C ILE A 384 17.33 -12.23 20.05
N MET A 385 16.58 -11.34 20.68
CA MET A 385 16.86 -10.77 21.99
C MET A 385 16.39 -11.65 23.14
N TYR A 386 15.21 -12.27 23.05
CA TYR A 386 14.60 -12.98 24.18
C TYR A 386 15.33 -14.24 24.65
N PRO A 387 16.05 -14.99 23.78
CA PRO A 387 17.00 -16.01 24.25
C PRO A 387 18.13 -15.44 25.12
N ALA A 388 18.59 -14.22 24.85
CA ALA A 388 19.57 -13.54 25.69
C ALA A 388 18.95 -13.04 26.99
N PHE A 389 17.72 -12.52 26.96
CA PHE A 389 16.98 -12.12 28.18
C PHE A 389 16.82 -13.30 29.14
N LYS A 390 16.46 -14.48 28.63
CA LYS A 390 16.43 -15.73 29.41
C LYS A 390 17.78 -16.03 30.10
N SER A 391 18.88 -15.68 29.45
CA SER A 391 20.22 -15.96 29.94
C SER A 391 20.68 -14.95 31.00
N TRP A 392 20.27 -13.69 30.85
CA TRP A 392 20.67 -12.58 31.71
C TRP A 392 19.76 -12.39 32.93
N ILE A 393 18.47 -12.69 32.82
CA ILE A 393 17.51 -12.55 33.92
C ILE A 393 17.48 -13.84 34.74
N ARG A 394 17.84 -13.74 36.02
CA ARG A 394 17.83 -14.85 37.00
C ARG A 394 17.06 -14.50 38.26
N SER A 395 17.16 -13.27 38.74
CA SER A 395 16.54 -12.79 39.98
C SER A 395 15.80 -11.47 39.74
N HIS A 396 14.89 -11.09 40.65
CA HIS A 396 14.24 -9.78 40.68
C HIS A 396 15.24 -8.62 40.63
N ARG A 397 16.48 -8.83 41.09
CA ARG A 397 17.58 -7.84 41.06
C ARG A 397 18.07 -7.50 39.64
N ASP A 398 17.84 -8.40 38.69
CA ASP A 398 18.16 -8.18 37.27
C ASP A 398 17.05 -7.37 36.56
N LEU A 399 15.94 -7.11 37.26
CA LEU A 399 14.80 -6.37 36.76
C LEU A 399 14.74 -4.97 37.40
N PRO A 400 14.28 -3.95 36.66
CA PRO A 400 13.91 -4.00 35.25
C PRO A 400 15.12 -4.03 34.32
N LEU A 401 15.09 -4.94 33.32
CA LEU A 401 16.03 -4.89 32.20
C LEU A 401 15.45 -3.99 31.13
N ARG A 402 16.18 -2.95 30.72
CA ARG A 402 15.74 -1.98 29.70
C ARG A 402 16.75 -1.80 28.59
N LEU A 403 16.44 -2.33 27.42
CA LEU A 403 17.34 -2.29 26.27
C LEU A 403 16.71 -1.61 25.07
N ASN A 404 17.53 -0.90 24.32
CA ASN A 404 17.18 -0.24 23.07
C ASN A 404 18.23 -0.54 22.01
N GLN A 405 17.85 -0.58 20.74
CA GLN A 405 18.82 -0.53 19.63
C GLN A 405 18.31 0.33 18.49
N TRP A 406 19.25 1.06 17.88
CA TRP A 406 19.06 1.78 16.62
C TRP A 406 19.64 0.92 15.50
N CYS A 407 18.82 0.51 14.54
CA CYS A 407 19.25 -0.37 13.46
C CYS A 407 18.35 -0.24 12.22
N ASN A 408 18.71 -0.95 11.16
CA ASN A 408 17.86 -1.18 10.01
C ASN A 408 17.06 -2.49 10.17
N VAL A 409 15.90 -2.53 9.51
CA VAL A 409 15.04 -3.71 9.42
C VAL A 409 14.62 -3.93 7.98
N VAL A 410 14.45 -5.21 7.61
CA VAL A 410 13.94 -5.60 6.30
C VAL A 410 12.60 -6.30 6.45
N ARG A 411 11.58 -5.73 5.82
CA ARG A 411 10.25 -6.33 5.63
C ARG A 411 9.93 -6.30 4.14
N TRP A 412 9.92 -7.48 3.52
CA TRP A 412 9.75 -7.61 2.08
C TRP A 412 8.29 -7.53 1.65
N GLU A 413 7.67 -6.39 1.93
CA GLU A 413 6.26 -6.16 1.65
C GLU A 413 5.98 -6.08 0.14
N PHE A 414 4.85 -6.67 -0.27
CA PHE A 414 4.39 -6.72 -1.66
C PHE A 414 3.52 -5.53 -2.07
N LYS A 415 2.99 -4.77 -1.11
CA LYS A 415 2.22 -3.55 -1.41
C LYS A 415 3.16 -2.45 -1.93
N ASN A 416 2.60 -1.53 -2.70
CA ASN A 416 3.37 -0.44 -3.33
C ASN A 416 4.19 0.34 -2.29
N PRO A 417 5.52 0.44 -2.47
CA PRO A 417 6.37 1.17 -1.54
C PRO A 417 6.26 2.67 -1.78
N THR A 418 6.30 3.43 -0.68
CA THR A 418 6.30 4.89 -0.67
C THR A 418 7.48 5.34 0.19
N PRO A 419 8.40 6.17 -0.32
CA PRO A 419 9.57 6.64 0.43
C PRO A 419 9.18 7.12 1.83
N PHE A 420 10.00 6.78 2.83
CA PHE A 420 9.77 6.95 4.27
C PHE A 420 8.55 6.19 4.84
N ILE A 421 7.38 6.34 4.24
CA ILE A 421 6.10 5.83 4.77
C ILE A 421 6.05 4.31 4.81
N ARG A 422 6.49 3.68 3.72
CA ARG A 422 6.49 2.23 3.54
C ARG A 422 7.66 1.84 2.64
N THR A 423 8.73 1.40 3.26
CA THR A 423 9.95 0.98 2.58
C THR A 423 10.27 -0.46 2.99
N ARG A 424 10.95 -1.21 2.12
CA ARG A 424 11.33 -2.60 2.42
C ARG A 424 12.48 -2.66 3.40
N GLU A 425 13.42 -1.73 3.28
CA GLU A 425 14.42 -1.43 4.29
C GLU A 425 14.09 -0.08 4.92
N PHE A 426 14.06 -0.01 6.24
CA PHE A 426 13.91 1.25 6.98
C PHE A 426 14.81 1.27 8.20
N LEU A 427 15.21 2.48 8.58
CA LEU A 427 15.85 2.71 9.87
C LEU A 427 14.78 2.84 10.93
N TRP A 428 15.07 2.26 12.08
CA TRP A 428 14.20 2.33 13.22
C TRP A 428 14.96 2.28 14.53
N GLN A 429 14.17 2.48 15.57
CA GLN A 429 14.52 2.19 16.92
C GLN A 429 13.53 1.13 17.43
N GLU A 430 14.05 0.11 18.11
CA GLU A 430 13.24 -0.86 18.84
C GLU A 430 13.75 -1.01 20.28
N GLY A 431 12.82 -0.89 21.23
CA GLY A 431 13.09 -1.02 22.65
C GLY A 431 12.39 -2.25 23.20
N HIS A 432 13.10 -3.01 24.03
CA HIS A 432 12.58 -4.21 24.67
C HIS A 432 12.95 -4.20 26.15
N THR A 433 11.94 -4.38 27.00
CA THR A 433 12.12 -4.31 28.45
C THR A 433 11.46 -5.49 29.14
N ALA A 434 11.90 -5.78 30.37
CA ALA A 434 11.36 -6.81 31.23
C ALA A 434 11.27 -6.28 32.66
N HIS A 435 10.10 -6.44 33.30
CA HIS A 435 9.75 -5.87 34.59
C HIS A 435 9.26 -6.95 35.55
N ALA A 436 9.47 -6.76 36.85
CA ALA A 436 8.96 -7.67 37.87
C ALA A 436 7.42 -7.60 37.98
N THR A 437 6.82 -6.42 37.79
CA THR A 437 5.39 -6.19 37.98
C THR A 437 4.72 -5.65 36.71
N ARG A 438 3.42 -5.93 36.58
CA ARG A 438 2.59 -5.46 35.46
C ARG A 438 2.47 -3.94 35.47
N GLU A 439 2.37 -3.35 36.66
CA GLU A 439 2.20 -1.92 36.87
C GLU A 439 3.43 -1.14 36.42
N SER A 440 4.63 -1.67 36.68
CA SER A 440 5.88 -1.08 36.21
C SER A 440 5.98 -1.13 34.68
N ALA A 441 5.63 -2.27 34.08
CA ALA A 441 5.59 -2.41 32.62
C ALA A 441 4.56 -1.47 31.98
N ALA A 442 3.34 -1.40 32.52
CA ALA A 442 2.26 -0.56 32.02
C ALA A 442 2.58 0.94 32.10
N THR A 443 3.24 1.38 33.18
CA THR A 443 3.73 2.76 33.33
C THR A 443 4.71 3.11 32.22
N GLU A 444 5.67 2.23 31.93
CA GLU A 444 6.66 2.47 30.88
C GLU A 444 6.02 2.51 29.49
N VAL A 445 5.02 1.67 29.21
CA VAL A 445 4.31 1.69 27.91
C VAL A 445 3.72 3.07 27.62
N MET A 446 3.08 3.69 28.61
CA MET A 446 2.51 5.02 28.47
C MET A 446 3.56 6.12 28.43
N GLN A 447 4.65 5.97 29.18
CA GLN A 447 5.77 6.91 29.17
C GLN A 447 6.45 6.96 27.79
N ILE A 448 6.71 5.80 27.18
CA ILE A 448 7.27 5.72 25.83
C ILE A 448 6.29 6.31 24.80
N LEU A 449 4.99 6.06 24.94
CA LEU A 449 3.98 6.65 24.06
C LEU A 449 4.01 8.18 24.11
N GLU A 450 4.26 8.77 25.29
CA GLU A 450 4.43 10.22 25.44
C GLU A 450 5.70 10.73 24.76
N PHE A 451 6.82 10.01 24.90
CA PHE A 451 8.07 10.38 24.21
C PHE A 451 7.91 10.36 22.69
N TYR A 452 7.18 9.37 22.16
CA TYR A 452 6.85 9.34 20.74
C TYR A 452 5.93 10.46 20.32
N ALA A 453 4.90 10.78 21.11
CA ALA A 453 4.05 11.95 20.85
C ALA A 453 4.88 13.23 20.83
N GLY A 454 5.76 13.44 21.83
CA GLY A 454 6.67 14.58 21.90
C GLY A 454 7.63 14.68 20.71
N ALA A 455 8.16 13.56 20.23
CA ALA A 455 8.99 13.55 19.02
C ALA A 455 8.23 14.02 17.77
N TYR A 456 6.92 13.77 17.66
CA TYR A 456 6.13 14.31 16.57
C TYR A 456 5.68 15.75 16.83
N GLU A 457 5.13 16.04 18.00
CA GLU A 457 4.47 17.31 18.32
C GLU A 457 5.47 18.43 18.62
N GLU A 458 6.50 18.14 19.42
CA GLU A 458 7.50 19.14 19.80
C GLU A 458 8.56 19.26 18.71
N LEU A 459 9.11 18.15 18.24
CA LEU A 459 10.26 18.18 17.33
C LEU A 459 9.84 18.35 15.86
N LEU A 460 8.82 17.62 15.41
CA LEU A 460 8.34 17.63 14.02
C LEU A 460 7.12 18.53 13.78
N ALA A 461 6.57 19.16 14.81
CA ALA A 461 5.35 19.98 14.74
C ALA A 461 4.15 19.25 14.10
N VAL A 462 4.05 17.94 14.25
CA VAL A 462 2.95 17.12 13.72
C VAL A 462 2.03 16.69 14.87
N PRO A 463 0.75 17.07 14.87
CA PRO A 463 -0.18 16.69 15.93
C PRO A 463 -0.47 15.18 15.89
N MET A 464 -0.56 14.56 17.07
CA MET A 464 -0.79 13.12 17.21
C MET A 464 -2.00 12.81 18.07
N ILE A 465 -2.67 11.70 17.76
CA ILE A 465 -3.77 11.17 18.59
C ILE A 465 -3.27 9.92 19.30
N LYS A 466 -3.11 10.00 20.63
CA LYS A 466 -2.78 8.86 21.49
C LYS A 466 -4.00 7.93 21.61
N GLY A 467 -3.78 6.63 21.47
CA GLY A 467 -4.86 5.65 21.56
C GLY A 467 -4.39 4.23 21.87
N LYS A 468 -5.35 3.32 21.98
CA LYS A 468 -5.14 1.87 22.10
C LYS A 468 -5.74 1.20 20.86
N LYS A 469 -4.99 0.28 20.25
CA LYS A 469 -5.48 -0.53 19.13
C LYS A 469 -6.64 -1.43 19.57
N SER A 470 -7.55 -1.73 18.65
CA SER A 470 -8.58 -2.74 18.87
C SER A 470 -7.94 -4.13 18.99
N GLU A 471 -8.70 -5.11 19.47
CA GLU A 471 -8.20 -6.49 19.58
C GLU A 471 -7.78 -7.11 18.24
N VAL A 472 -8.36 -6.65 17.13
CA VAL A 472 -8.01 -7.13 15.77
C VAL A 472 -6.74 -6.47 15.24
N GLU A 473 -6.46 -5.23 15.65
CA GLU A 473 -5.33 -4.42 15.15
C GLU A 473 -4.13 -4.42 16.11
N LYS A 474 -4.25 -5.00 17.31
CA LYS A 474 -3.14 -5.09 18.26
C LYS A 474 -2.07 -6.04 17.73
N PHE A 475 -0.84 -5.86 18.19
CA PHE A 475 0.21 -6.83 17.92
C PHE A 475 -0.18 -8.22 18.47
N ALA A 476 -0.10 -9.26 17.64
CA ALA A 476 -0.60 -10.60 17.97
C ALA A 476 -0.02 -11.16 19.29
N GLY A 477 1.25 -10.84 19.59
CA GLY A 477 1.90 -11.28 20.83
C GLY A 477 1.63 -10.39 22.05
N ALA A 478 0.94 -9.27 21.90
CA ALA A 478 0.71 -8.31 22.97
C ALA A 478 -0.55 -8.58 23.79
N ASP A 479 -0.49 -8.29 25.09
CA ASP A 479 -1.67 -8.12 25.95
C ASP A 479 -2.51 -6.95 25.41
N TYR A 480 -1.86 -5.80 25.23
CA TYR A 480 -2.43 -4.65 24.53
C TYR A 480 -1.37 -3.84 23.79
N THR A 481 -1.81 -3.08 22.78
CA THR A 481 -0.96 -2.16 22.00
C THR A 481 -1.49 -0.74 22.10
N THR A 482 -0.64 0.18 22.52
CA THR A 482 -0.88 1.62 22.41
C THR A 482 -0.19 2.18 21.17
N THR A 483 -0.73 3.27 20.64
CA THR A 483 -0.34 3.83 19.35
C THR A 483 -0.52 5.34 19.37
N ILE A 484 0.29 6.05 18.59
CA ILE A 484 0.00 7.41 18.16
C ILE A 484 -0.42 7.38 16.69
N GLU A 485 -1.58 7.96 16.39
CA GLU A 485 -2.14 8.02 15.05
C GLU A 485 -2.04 9.46 14.51
N GLY A 486 -1.51 9.59 13.30
CA GLY A 486 -1.55 10.81 12.52
C GLY A 486 -2.63 10.75 11.44
N PHE A 487 -2.92 11.90 10.84
CA PHE A 487 -3.85 12.01 9.70
C PHE A 487 -3.23 12.88 8.62
N VAL A 488 -3.34 12.47 7.36
CA VAL A 488 -2.85 13.23 6.20
C VAL A 488 -4.05 13.81 5.45
N PRO A 489 -4.40 15.11 5.66
CA PRO A 489 -5.61 15.69 5.10
C PRO A 489 -5.68 15.61 3.57
N SER A 490 -4.55 15.78 2.88
CA SER A 490 -4.47 15.74 1.42
C SER A 490 -4.83 14.39 0.82
N THR A 491 -4.77 13.30 1.59
CA THR A 491 -5.15 11.96 1.12
C THR A 491 -6.37 11.40 1.83
N GLY A 492 -6.82 12.04 2.91
CA GLY A 492 -7.92 11.56 3.76
C GLY A 492 -7.58 10.27 4.53
N ARG A 493 -6.30 9.93 4.71
CA ARG A 493 -5.86 8.66 5.30
C ARG A 493 -5.25 8.86 6.69
N GLY A 494 -5.62 7.97 7.61
CA GLY A 494 -4.93 7.80 8.89
C GLY A 494 -3.61 7.05 8.72
N ILE A 495 -2.65 7.32 9.59
CA ILE A 495 -1.33 6.70 9.56
C ILE A 495 -0.81 6.46 10.99
N GLN A 496 -0.50 5.19 11.29
CA GLN A 496 0.18 4.84 12.53
C GLN A 496 1.59 5.42 12.52
N ALA A 497 1.88 6.25 13.52
CA ALA A 497 3.09 7.03 13.63
C ALA A 497 4.17 6.34 14.49
N ALA A 498 3.78 5.63 15.55
CA ALA A 498 4.63 4.79 16.41
C ALA A 498 3.77 3.86 17.30
N THR A 499 4.35 2.82 17.89
CA THR A 499 3.66 1.89 18.80
C THR A 499 4.43 1.56 20.06
N SER A 500 3.70 1.32 21.14
CA SER A 500 4.21 0.82 22.41
C SER A 500 3.33 -0.33 22.91
N HIS A 501 3.91 -1.50 23.07
CA HIS A 501 3.22 -2.76 23.34
C HIS A 501 3.48 -3.19 24.77
N HIS A 502 2.41 -3.51 25.49
CA HIS A 502 2.51 -4.33 26.70
C HIS A 502 2.39 -5.79 26.28
N LEU A 503 3.49 -6.52 26.33
CA LEU A 503 3.55 -7.92 25.89
C LEU A 503 3.03 -8.90 26.95
N GLY A 504 2.80 -8.41 28.16
CA GLY A 504 2.44 -9.26 29.29
C GLY A 504 3.52 -10.29 29.56
N GLN A 505 3.11 -11.53 29.74
CA GLN A 505 4.00 -12.67 29.99
C GLN A 505 4.04 -13.65 28.80
N ASN A 506 3.53 -13.26 27.63
CA ASN A 506 3.38 -14.16 26.48
C ASN A 506 4.74 -14.63 25.96
N PHE A 507 5.62 -13.68 25.62
CA PHE A 507 6.98 -13.97 25.20
C PHE A 507 7.81 -14.60 26.32
N GLY A 508 7.58 -14.20 27.58
CA GLY A 508 8.28 -14.76 28.73
C GLY A 508 7.99 -16.25 28.91
N ARG A 509 6.73 -16.66 28.73
CA ARG A 509 6.33 -18.08 28.68
C ARG A 509 6.96 -18.79 27.49
N MET A 510 6.87 -18.20 26.31
CA MET A 510 7.35 -18.79 25.06
C MET A 510 8.87 -19.03 25.04
N PHE A 511 9.65 -18.04 25.47
CA PHE A 511 11.12 -18.13 25.51
C PHE A 511 11.64 -18.71 26.83
N GLY A 512 10.78 -18.92 27.82
CA GLY A 512 11.15 -19.42 29.14
C GLY A 512 11.99 -18.44 29.94
N ILE A 513 11.67 -17.15 29.85
CA ILE A 513 12.28 -16.10 30.66
C ILE A 513 11.64 -16.16 32.06
N SER A 514 12.48 -16.24 33.09
CA SER A 514 12.01 -16.31 34.47
C SER A 514 13.00 -15.65 35.42
N ALA A 515 12.50 -15.13 36.53
CA ALA A 515 13.28 -14.59 37.64
C ALA A 515 12.82 -15.20 38.97
N GLU A 516 13.66 -15.19 39.99
CA GLU A 516 13.26 -15.43 41.38
C GLU A 516 12.85 -14.11 42.05
N ASP A 517 11.68 -14.08 42.68
CA ASP A 517 11.24 -12.94 43.50
C ASP A 517 11.97 -12.87 44.85
N ASP A 518 11.60 -11.92 45.72
CA ASP A 518 12.20 -11.74 47.04
C ASP A 518 12.00 -12.94 47.97
N GLU A 519 10.99 -13.77 47.70
CA GLU A 519 10.66 -14.99 48.45
C GLU A 519 11.30 -16.25 47.84
N GLY A 520 12.09 -16.09 46.76
CA GLY A 520 12.70 -17.20 46.03
C GLY A 520 11.74 -17.95 45.11
N LYS A 521 10.52 -17.43 44.89
CA LYS A 521 9.55 -18.05 43.99
C LYS A 521 9.81 -17.61 42.56
N LYS A 522 9.67 -18.57 41.63
CA LYS A 522 9.83 -18.34 40.21
C LYS A 522 8.67 -17.51 39.64
N ILE A 523 9.01 -16.37 39.06
CA ILE A 523 8.09 -15.46 38.35
C ILE A 523 8.47 -15.36 36.87
N ILE A 524 7.49 -14.97 36.03
CA ILE A 524 7.71 -14.64 34.62
C ILE A 524 7.66 -13.11 34.49
N PRO A 525 8.73 -12.45 34.03
CA PRO A 525 8.73 -10.99 33.90
C PRO A 525 7.66 -10.50 32.92
N TYR A 526 7.11 -9.33 33.19
CA TYR A 526 6.25 -8.59 32.27
C TYR A 526 7.11 -7.84 31.26
N GLN A 527 6.87 -8.03 29.97
CA GLN A 527 7.70 -7.44 28.93
C GLN A 527 6.96 -6.33 28.18
N ASN A 528 7.73 -5.37 27.67
CA ASN A 528 7.25 -4.41 26.68
C ASN A 528 8.12 -4.50 25.42
N SER A 529 7.55 -4.10 24.28
CA SER A 529 8.31 -3.69 23.11
C SER A 529 7.74 -2.42 22.52
N TRP A 530 8.55 -1.58 21.90
CA TRP A 530 8.12 -0.30 21.35
C TRP A 530 9.01 0.11 20.19
N GLY A 531 8.43 0.77 19.19
CA GLY A 531 9.17 1.09 17.96
C GLY A 531 8.78 2.39 17.28
N PHE A 532 9.79 3.04 16.69
CA PHE A 532 9.69 4.31 15.96
C PHE A 532 10.58 4.24 14.71
N THR A 533 10.11 4.77 13.58
CA THR A 533 10.78 4.58 12.28
C THR A 533 10.96 5.90 11.53
N THR A 534 11.75 5.87 10.46
CA THR A 534 11.88 6.98 9.49
C THR A 534 10.58 7.39 8.80
N ARG A 535 9.48 6.65 9.00
CA ARG A 535 8.12 7.08 8.59
C ARG A 535 7.79 8.49 9.08
N SER A 536 8.29 8.86 10.25
CA SER A 536 8.11 10.18 10.86
C SER A 536 8.49 11.33 9.94
N ILE A 537 9.59 11.19 9.21
CA ILE A 537 10.05 12.17 8.23
C ILE A 537 9.03 12.30 7.10
N GLY A 538 8.56 11.17 6.57
CA GLY A 538 7.54 11.16 5.54
C GLY A 538 6.24 11.84 5.99
N VAL A 539 5.77 11.55 7.20
CA VAL A 539 4.57 12.18 7.79
C VAL A 539 4.75 13.70 7.92
N MET A 540 5.91 14.15 8.42
CA MET A 540 6.24 15.57 8.53
C MET A 540 6.22 16.26 7.15
N VAL A 541 6.85 15.65 6.13
CA VAL A 541 6.83 16.18 4.75
C VAL A 541 5.39 16.27 4.23
N MET A 542 4.59 15.21 4.42
CA MET A 542 3.21 15.16 3.95
C MET A 542 2.32 16.21 4.64
N LEU A 543 2.58 16.54 5.91
CA LEU A 543 1.81 17.54 6.62
C LEU A 543 2.21 18.96 6.20
N HIS A 544 3.50 19.30 6.31
CA HIS A 544 3.96 20.69 6.23
C HIS A 544 4.29 21.17 4.82
N GLY A 545 4.70 20.26 3.91
CA GLY A 545 5.11 20.66 2.56
C GLY A 545 3.99 21.39 1.81
N ASP A 546 4.38 22.31 0.93
CA ASP A 546 3.48 23.14 0.13
C ASP A 546 3.83 23.09 -1.37
N ASP A 547 3.20 23.96 -2.17
CA ASP A 547 3.42 24.03 -3.62
C ASP A 547 4.75 24.71 -4.00
N LYS A 548 5.51 25.23 -3.03
CA LYS A 548 6.90 25.67 -3.20
C LYS A 548 7.90 24.56 -2.89
N GLY A 549 7.51 23.60 -2.05
CA GLY A 549 8.22 22.35 -1.84
C GLY A 549 8.27 21.94 -0.38
N LEU A 550 9.48 21.61 0.08
CA LEU A 550 9.72 21.15 1.44
C LEU A 550 9.60 22.30 2.45
N VAL A 551 8.83 22.08 3.51
CA VAL A 551 8.72 22.99 4.66
C VAL A 551 9.13 22.20 5.90
N LEU A 552 10.22 22.61 6.53
CA LEU A 552 10.78 21.92 7.70
C LEU A 552 10.49 22.72 8.98
N PRO A 553 10.04 22.07 10.07
CA PRO A 553 10.03 22.67 11.39
C PRO A 553 11.45 23.09 11.79
N PRO A 554 11.66 24.29 12.37
CA PRO A 554 13.01 24.80 12.66
C PRO A 554 13.86 23.85 13.51
N ARG A 555 13.27 23.12 14.46
CA ARG A 555 14.02 22.20 15.34
C ARG A 555 14.69 21.04 14.59
N VAL A 556 14.18 20.67 13.41
CA VAL A 556 14.74 19.61 12.57
C VAL A 556 15.32 20.09 11.24
N ALA A 557 15.15 21.36 10.88
CA ALA A 557 15.72 21.91 9.67
C ALA A 557 17.25 21.84 9.71
N PRO A 558 17.91 21.24 8.69
CA PRO A 558 19.37 21.24 8.57
C PRO A 558 19.96 22.66 8.59
N ILE A 559 19.25 23.60 7.95
CA ILE A 559 19.57 25.01 7.88
C ILE A 559 18.29 25.79 8.25
N GLN A 560 18.39 26.62 9.28
CA GLN A 560 17.32 27.55 9.75
C GLN A 560 17.52 28.92 9.12
#